data_AF-A0A0Q5DCG5-F1
#
_entry.id   AF-A0A0Q5DCG5-F1
#
_cell.length_a   1.000
_cell.length_b   1.000
_cell.length_c   1.000
_cell.angle_alpha   90.00
_cell.angle_beta   90.00
_cell.angle_gamma   90.00
#
_symmetry.space_group_name_H-M   'P 1'
#
loop_
_entity.id
_entity.type
_entity.pdbx_description
1 polymer ?
#
loop_
_entity_poly.entity_id
_entity_poly.type
_entity_poly.pdbx_seq_one_letter_code
_entity_poly.pdbx_strand_id
1 'polypeptide(L)'
;MVSRFLVSLFAAGIGFAATTAAAKDIPFAKVADWDISRSGDGAKAKCMMVRGYQDADDENASAVAIGTYPGFLVISLGYQGWSHDKGDRTVVLLAGGKVVDRRSKWKADDTQLTGEFPDTLLPHLMGADAIVLRFKDGDADFKIPAFAEAFAALKRCSGTPAEVAAELPSEGRIANYASGLFFEKALKECEVASTGKQRADLEAKLAAMRPEMSPIQAAIDSELGKRFTDPKAPFCPKAEDAASFGTALDQYLALGPDAFAAAKARRQDERKAAARPSETRIKVYGMGLIFQKLLGSCEIPTTARQRAAFDAKLAALGPEMAPVMEEIQGKLQPTFAKPAPELCTAFRDLSDDPQPIVAFTTQTPEAFAGFMDAREAAESAAKSAAKPAETPLPDAKL
;
A
#
# COMPACT_ATOMS: atom_id res chain seq x y z
N MET A 1 -5.95 -16.92 -5.43
CA MET A 1 -6.06 -15.67 -6.19
C MET A 1 -5.92 -14.50 -5.24
N VAL A 2 -4.92 -13.67 -5.54
CA VAL A 2 -4.65 -12.29 -5.09
C VAL A 2 -4.90 -11.96 -3.62
N SER A 3 -3.81 -12.01 -2.87
CA SER A 3 -3.59 -11.37 -1.58
C SER A 3 -3.73 -9.85 -1.71
N ARG A 4 -4.58 -9.24 -0.88
CA ARG A 4 -4.65 -7.79 -0.68
C ARG A 4 -4.35 -7.50 0.78
N PHE A 5 -3.32 -6.67 0.97
CA PHE A 5 -2.88 -6.10 2.23
C PHE A 5 -3.92 -5.15 2.85
N LEU A 6 -3.93 -5.20 4.19
CA LEU A 6 -4.07 -4.11 5.18
C LEU A 6 -5.39 -3.35 5.40
N VAL A 7 -5.58 -3.09 6.70
CA VAL A 7 -6.36 -2.05 7.39
C VAL A 7 -7.74 -2.49 7.89
N SER A 8 -7.73 -3.03 9.10
CA SER A 8 -8.86 -2.96 10.04
C SER A 8 -8.24 -2.87 11.44
N LEU A 9 -8.22 -1.65 11.97
CA LEU A 9 -7.95 -1.36 13.37
C LEU A 9 -9.21 -0.66 13.88
N PHE A 10 -9.68 -1.16 15.03
CA PHE A 10 -10.83 -0.71 15.83
C PHE A 10 -12.23 -1.16 15.41
N ALA A 11 -12.66 -2.29 15.99
CA ALA A 11 -14.04 -2.46 16.44
C ALA A 11 -14.09 -3.46 17.60
N ALA A 12 -14.06 -2.95 18.83
CA ALA A 12 -14.88 -3.46 19.92
C ALA A 12 -15.37 -2.24 20.71
N GLY A 13 -16.48 -1.66 20.21
CA GLY A 13 -17.27 -0.57 20.81
C GLY A 13 -16.49 0.71 21.11
N ILE A 14 -16.54 1.78 20.34
CA ILE A 14 -17.69 2.50 19.79
C ILE A 14 -17.20 3.20 18.50
N GLY A 15 -18.02 3.17 17.46
CA GLY A 15 -17.67 3.73 16.15
C GLY A 15 -17.69 5.25 16.14
N PHE A 16 -16.53 5.85 15.87
CA PHE A 16 -16.42 7.09 15.10
C PHE A 16 -15.61 6.78 13.85
N ALA A 17 -16.32 6.54 12.76
CA ALA A 17 -15.72 6.49 11.44
C ALA A 17 -15.26 7.90 11.07
N ALA A 18 -13.98 8.20 11.34
CA ALA A 18 -13.29 9.28 10.66
C ALA A 18 -13.19 8.91 9.17
N THR A 19 -14.22 9.27 8.40
CA THR A 19 -14.19 9.15 6.95
C THR A 19 -13.43 10.34 6.35
N THR A 20 -12.12 10.25 6.37
CA THR A 20 -11.32 10.77 5.25
C THR A 20 -10.23 9.73 4.95
N ALA A 21 -10.03 9.45 3.67
CA ALA A 21 -9.10 8.44 3.18
C ALA A 21 -7.69 8.69 3.75
N ALA A 22 -7.35 7.94 4.81
CA ALA A 22 -6.02 7.96 5.38
C ALA A 22 -5.06 7.28 4.39
N ALA A 23 -4.22 8.10 3.75
CA ALA A 23 -2.88 7.64 3.47
C ALA A 23 -2.35 7.02 4.77
N LYS A 24 -1.91 5.75 4.73
CA LYS A 24 -1.51 4.94 5.90
C LYS A 24 -0.83 5.81 6.97
N ASP A 25 -1.55 6.14 8.04
CA ASP A 25 -1.01 6.92 9.15
C ASP A 25 -0.01 6.04 9.91
N ILE A 26 1.24 6.48 9.93
CA ILE A 26 2.33 5.84 10.64
C ILE A 26 2.45 6.51 12.01
N PRO A 27 2.37 5.76 13.13
CA PRO A 27 2.60 6.34 14.45
C PRO A 27 3.98 7.01 14.55
N PHE A 28 4.03 8.21 15.12
CA PHE A 28 5.24 8.99 15.33
C PHE A 28 5.64 9.05 16.81
N ALA A 29 4.72 9.45 17.69
CA ALA A 29 4.96 9.54 19.12
C ALA A 29 3.66 9.43 19.92
N LYS A 30 3.78 9.10 21.21
CA LYS A 30 2.69 9.22 22.18
C LYS A 30 3.12 10.16 23.31
N VAL A 31 2.33 11.19 23.59
CA VAL A 31 2.62 12.18 24.64
C VAL A 31 1.38 12.32 25.53
N ALA A 32 1.47 11.82 26.75
CA ALA A 32 0.30 11.60 27.60
C ALA A 32 -0.79 10.83 26.84
N ASP A 33 -2.00 11.40 26.73
CA ASP A 33 -3.13 10.80 26.01
C ASP A 33 -3.20 11.17 24.52
N TRP A 34 -2.17 11.83 23.99
CA TRP A 34 -2.10 12.22 22.58
C TRP A 34 -1.32 11.20 21.76
N ASP A 35 -1.93 10.77 20.66
CA ASP A 35 -1.28 10.01 19.60
C ASP A 35 -0.87 10.96 18.47
N ILE A 36 0.41 10.97 18.12
CA ILE A 36 0.95 11.74 17.01
C ILE A 36 1.24 10.77 15.87
N SER A 37 0.73 11.06 14.67
CA SER A 37 0.91 10.22 13.48
C SER A 37 1.34 11.06 12.28
N ARG A 38 1.90 10.36 11.29
CA ARG A 38 2.38 10.91 10.02
C ARG A 38 1.76 10.15 8.86
N SER A 39 1.10 10.83 7.94
CA SER A 39 0.62 10.28 6.67
C SER A 39 1.48 10.75 5.50
N GLY A 40 1.81 9.82 4.59
CA GLY A 40 2.55 10.09 3.35
C GLY A 40 4.08 10.07 3.50
N ASP A 41 4.78 10.17 2.36
CA ASP A 41 6.22 9.93 2.27
C ASP A 41 7.05 11.21 2.05
N GLY A 42 8.28 11.20 2.59
CA GLY A 42 9.29 12.24 2.32
C GLY A 42 8.82 13.65 2.68
N ALA A 43 9.09 14.61 1.80
CA ALA A 43 8.76 16.04 1.99
C ALA A 43 7.26 16.37 1.91
N LYS A 44 6.40 15.41 1.54
CA LYS A 44 4.94 15.59 1.43
C LYS A 44 4.17 15.05 2.63
N ALA A 45 4.88 14.51 3.61
CA ALA A 45 4.22 13.91 4.75
C ALA A 45 3.52 14.96 5.61
N LYS A 46 2.33 14.60 6.09
CA LYS A 46 1.50 15.43 6.97
C LYS A 46 1.50 14.82 8.35
N CYS A 47 1.59 15.66 9.38
CA CYS A 47 1.51 15.20 10.75
C CYS A 47 0.24 15.71 11.42
N MET A 48 -0.30 14.86 12.28
CA MET A 48 -1.47 15.16 13.11
C MET A 48 -1.26 14.63 14.51
N MET A 49 -1.87 15.29 15.49
CA MET A 49 -2.01 14.79 16.86
C MET A 49 -3.50 14.58 17.15
N VAL A 50 -3.84 13.46 17.79
CA VAL A 50 -5.22 13.08 18.11
C VAL A 50 -5.30 12.65 19.56
N ARG A 51 -6.37 13.05 20.23
CA ARG A 51 -6.76 12.54 21.55
C ARG A 51 -8.22 12.10 21.50
N GLY A 52 -8.46 10.82 21.76
CA GLY A 52 -9.80 10.26 21.96
C GLY A 52 -10.00 9.86 23.42
N TYR A 53 -11.20 10.07 23.96
CA TYR A 53 -11.56 9.71 25.33
C TYR A 53 -13.07 9.48 25.45
N GLN A 54 -13.52 8.78 26.49
CA GLN A 54 -14.92 8.79 26.90
C GLN A 54 -15.17 9.96 27.83
N ASP A 55 -16.23 10.70 27.56
CA ASP A 55 -16.70 11.76 28.43
C ASP A 55 -17.31 11.15 29.70
N ALA A 56 -16.96 11.70 30.85
CA ALA A 56 -17.39 11.15 32.14
C ALA A 56 -18.84 11.51 32.48
N ASP A 57 -19.40 12.55 31.87
CA ASP A 57 -20.73 13.04 32.20
C ASP A 57 -21.84 12.21 31.53
N ASP A 58 -21.56 11.61 30.38
CA ASP A 58 -22.55 10.88 29.58
C ASP A 58 -22.03 9.61 28.89
N GLU A 59 -20.78 9.22 29.15
CA GLU A 59 -20.08 8.05 28.59
C GLU A 59 -19.90 8.09 27.06
N ASN A 60 -20.22 9.20 26.40
CA ASN A 60 -20.06 9.37 24.96
C ASN A 60 -18.58 9.53 24.59
N ALA A 61 -18.19 9.01 23.43
CA ALA A 61 -16.83 9.22 22.93
C ALA A 61 -16.64 10.66 22.42
N SER A 62 -15.52 11.25 22.81
CA SER A 62 -15.04 12.58 22.42
C SER A 62 -13.66 12.47 21.78
N ALA A 63 -13.41 13.28 20.75
CA ALA A 63 -12.15 13.29 20.02
C ALA A 63 -11.72 14.71 19.63
N VAL A 64 -10.42 14.96 19.75
CA VAL A 64 -9.77 16.19 19.28
C VAL A 64 -8.62 15.81 18.36
N ALA A 65 -8.61 16.34 17.14
CA ALA A 65 -7.51 16.18 16.21
C ALA A 65 -6.97 17.55 15.76
N ILE A 66 -5.65 17.68 15.72
CA ILE A 66 -4.95 18.91 15.32
C ILE A 66 -3.94 18.57 14.23
N GLY A 67 -4.06 19.25 13.09
CA GLY A 67 -3.08 19.25 12.01
C GLY A 67 -2.41 20.62 11.89
N THR A 68 -1.13 20.64 11.56
CA THR A 68 -0.40 21.89 11.27
C THR A 68 -0.10 22.01 9.79
N TYR A 69 -0.32 23.20 9.24
CA TYR A 69 0.03 23.58 7.89
C TYR A 69 0.77 24.92 7.91
N PRO A 70 1.53 25.27 6.87
CA PRO A 70 2.17 26.58 6.79
C PRO A 70 1.14 27.71 6.93
N GLY A 71 1.19 28.45 8.04
CA GLY A 71 0.35 29.62 8.32
C GLY A 71 -1.03 29.35 8.93
N PHE A 72 -1.44 28.08 9.12
CA PHE A 72 -2.73 27.76 9.73
C PHE A 72 -2.77 26.39 10.41
N LEU A 73 -3.74 26.22 11.29
CA LEU A 73 -4.07 25.00 12.02
C LEU A 73 -5.39 24.45 11.50
N VAL A 74 -5.49 23.13 11.39
CA VAL A 74 -6.77 22.44 11.23
C VAL A 74 -7.12 21.83 12.57
N ILE A 75 -8.31 22.15 13.08
CA ILE A 75 -8.85 21.57 14.31
C ILE A 75 -10.10 20.78 13.92
N SER A 76 -10.15 19.51 14.31
CA SER A 76 -11.34 18.67 14.18
C SER A 76 -11.78 18.20 15.56
N LEU A 77 -13.06 18.36 15.85
CA LEU A 77 -13.71 18.00 17.09
C LEU A 77 -14.81 17.02 16.78
N GLY A 78 -14.77 15.84 17.41
CA GLY A 78 -15.78 14.79 17.23
C GLY A 78 -16.42 14.44 18.55
N TYR A 79 -17.74 14.27 18.56
CA TYR A 79 -18.47 13.87 19.75
C TYR A 79 -19.67 13.01 19.39
N GLN A 80 -19.83 11.91 20.13
CA GLN A 80 -20.79 10.86 19.80
C GLN A 80 -22.25 11.26 19.86
N GLY A 81 -22.60 12.14 20.80
CA GLY A 81 -23.97 12.59 20.94
C GLY A 81 -24.41 13.57 19.85
N TRP A 82 -23.52 14.01 18.95
CA TRP A 82 -23.88 14.95 17.90
C TRP A 82 -24.52 14.29 16.68
N SER A 83 -25.44 15.03 16.05
CA SER A 83 -25.97 14.73 14.74
C SER A 83 -26.24 16.05 14.01
N HIS A 84 -25.20 16.55 13.36
CA HIS A 84 -25.25 17.80 12.61
C HIS A 84 -25.57 17.56 11.14
N ASP A 85 -26.46 18.39 10.58
CA ASP A 85 -26.57 18.50 9.13
C ASP A 85 -25.27 19.00 8.50
N LYS A 86 -24.87 18.41 7.37
CA LYS A 86 -23.69 18.86 6.62
C LYS A 86 -23.76 20.34 6.29
N GLY A 87 -22.66 21.06 6.51
CA GLY A 87 -22.51 22.46 6.09
C GLY A 87 -21.81 23.35 7.10
N ASP A 88 -21.81 24.65 6.84
CA ASP A 88 -21.07 25.60 7.66
C ASP A 88 -21.79 25.90 8.98
N ARG A 89 -21.00 26.12 10.03
CA ARG A 89 -21.42 26.56 11.35
C ARG A 89 -20.55 27.73 11.79
N THR A 90 -21.16 28.67 12.49
CA THR A 90 -20.44 29.77 13.14
C THR A 90 -20.75 29.73 14.62
N VAL A 91 -19.71 29.56 15.43
CA VAL A 91 -19.82 29.45 16.89
C VAL A 91 -18.77 30.32 17.56
N VAL A 92 -18.93 30.58 18.86
CA VAL A 92 -17.89 31.24 19.64
C VAL A 92 -16.91 30.18 20.10
N LEU A 93 -15.62 30.36 19.80
CA LEU A 93 -14.54 29.50 20.25
C LEU A 93 -13.90 30.10 21.50
N LEU A 94 -13.78 29.27 22.53
CA LEU A 94 -13.02 29.56 23.74
C LEU A 94 -11.87 28.57 23.91
N ALA A 95 -10.77 29.04 24.49
CA ALA A 95 -9.66 28.22 24.94
C ALA A 95 -9.31 28.60 26.38
N GLY A 96 -9.26 27.63 27.29
CA GLY A 96 -9.00 27.88 28.72
C GLY A 96 -10.00 28.89 29.33
N GLY A 97 -11.27 28.81 28.92
CA GLY A 97 -12.34 29.69 29.37
C GLY A 97 -12.35 31.11 28.78
N LYS A 98 -11.39 31.49 27.92
CA LYS A 98 -11.33 32.81 27.28
C LYS A 98 -11.84 32.74 25.86
N VAL A 99 -12.65 33.72 25.46
CA VAL A 99 -13.07 33.87 24.05
C VAL A 99 -11.87 34.20 23.19
N VAL A 100 -11.53 33.32 22.26
CA VAL A 100 -10.40 33.47 21.33
C VAL A 100 -10.86 33.77 19.91
N ASP A 101 -12.08 33.36 19.54
CA ASP A 101 -12.73 33.79 18.31
C ASP A 101 -14.25 33.88 18.52
N ARG A 102 -14.83 35.06 18.27
CA ARG A 102 -16.28 35.29 18.43
C ARG A 102 -17.11 34.73 17.28
N ARG A 103 -16.51 34.46 16.12
CA ARG A 103 -17.19 34.00 14.92
C ARG A 103 -16.36 32.93 14.21
N SER A 104 -15.95 31.92 14.98
CA SER A 104 -15.19 30.79 14.46
C SER A 104 -16.03 30.01 13.44
N LYS A 105 -15.44 29.70 12.30
CA LYS A 105 -16.09 28.98 11.20
C LYS A 105 -15.73 27.50 11.24
N TRP A 106 -16.74 26.65 11.15
CA TRP A 106 -16.61 25.20 11.20
C TRP A 106 -17.42 24.57 10.08
N LYS A 107 -16.93 23.47 9.54
CA LYS A 107 -17.69 22.57 8.68
C LYS A 107 -18.20 21.42 9.53
N ALA A 108 -19.51 21.28 9.59
CA ALA A 108 -20.19 20.17 10.22
C ALA A 108 -20.31 19.00 9.26
N ASP A 109 -20.00 17.80 9.76
CA ASP A 109 -20.28 16.54 9.09
C ASP A 109 -20.68 15.51 10.15
N ASP A 110 -21.99 15.28 10.28
CA ASP A 110 -22.58 14.32 11.20
C ASP A 110 -22.14 14.56 12.66
N THR A 111 -21.17 13.80 13.13
CA THR A 111 -20.68 13.82 14.52
C THR A 111 -19.42 14.67 14.69
N GLN A 112 -19.01 15.41 13.66
CA GLN A 112 -17.75 16.16 13.62
C GLN A 112 -17.93 17.63 13.23
N LEU A 113 -17.07 18.48 13.78
CA LEU A 113 -16.85 19.86 13.37
C LEU A 113 -15.37 20.05 13.05
N THR A 114 -15.07 20.52 11.83
CA THR A 114 -13.71 20.81 11.40
C THR A 114 -13.55 22.27 10.99
N GLY A 115 -12.56 22.96 11.53
CA GLY A 115 -12.27 24.37 11.24
C GLY A 115 -10.81 24.60 10.87
N GLU A 116 -10.57 25.63 10.06
CA GLU A 116 -9.25 26.15 9.73
C GLU A 116 -9.03 27.46 10.49
N PHE A 117 -7.92 27.55 11.23
CA PHE A 117 -7.64 28.65 12.13
C PHE A 117 -6.25 29.23 11.87
N PRO A 118 -6.07 30.55 11.99
CA PRO A 118 -4.73 31.14 11.94
C PRO A 118 -3.86 30.59 13.07
N ASP A 119 -2.55 30.52 12.84
CA ASP A 119 -1.56 30.13 13.83
C ASP A 119 -1.54 31.02 15.08
N THR A 120 -2.08 32.24 14.99
CA THR A 120 -2.32 33.15 16.13
C THR A 120 -3.24 32.56 17.19
N LEU A 121 -4.01 31.50 16.88
CA LEU A 121 -4.80 30.77 17.86
C LEU A 121 -3.91 29.93 18.81
N LEU A 122 -2.73 29.52 18.34
CA LEU A 122 -1.88 28.57 19.03
C LEU A 122 -1.47 28.98 20.45
N PRO A 123 -1.02 30.23 20.72
CA PRO A 123 -0.64 30.64 22.07
C PRO A 123 -1.78 30.49 23.08
N HIS A 124 -3.03 30.61 22.63
CA HIS A 124 -4.20 30.40 23.49
C HIS A 124 -4.43 28.92 23.81
N LEU A 125 -4.13 28.01 22.88
CA LEU A 125 -4.24 26.56 23.08
C LEU A 125 -3.11 26.01 23.96
N MET A 126 -1.89 26.57 23.86
CA MET A 126 -0.73 26.13 24.64
C MET A 126 -0.95 26.12 26.16
N GLY A 127 -1.78 27.04 26.67
CA GLY A 127 -2.09 27.16 28.10
C GLY A 127 -3.51 26.71 28.46
N ALA A 128 -4.26 26.14 27.51
CA ALA A 128 -5.63 25.72 27.72
C ALA A 128 -5.68 24.24 28.12
N ASP A 129 -6.60 23.93 29.02
CA ASP A 129 -7.00 22.58 29.41
C ASP A 129 -8.19 22.07 28.58
N ALA A 130 -8.96 22.97 27.97
CA ALA A 130 -10.07 22.65 27.09
C ALA A 130 -10.25 23.67 25.94
N ILE A 131 -10.75 23.16 24.82
CA ILE A 131 -11.40 23.92 23.75
C ILE A 131 -12.90 23.89 24.02
N VAL A 132 -13.58 25.04 24.01
CA VAL A 132 -15.03 25.10 24.20
C VAL A 132 -15.68 25.77 22.99
N LEU A 133 -16.66 25.10 22.40
CA LEU A 133 -17.55 25.67 21.39
C LEU A 133 -18.84 26.13 22.07
N ARG A 134 -19.09 27.44 22.04
CA ARG A 134 -20.32 28.02 22.57
C ARG A 134 -21.34 28.23 21.46
N PHE A 135 -22.41 27.43 21.53
CA PHE A 135 -23.60 27.54 20.71
C PHE A 135 -24.64 28.43 21.41
N LYS A 136 -25.79 28.64 20.77
CA LYS A 136 -26.91 29.35 21.40
C LYS A 136 -27.56 28.54 22.53
N ASP A 137 -27.58 27.22 22.36
CA ASP A 137 -28.33 26.29 23.20
C ASP A 137 -27.45 25.53 24.20
N GLY A 138 -26.15 25.82 24.24
CA GLY A 138 -25.20 25.19 25.15
C GLY A 138 -23.73 25.38 24.76
N ASP A 139 -22.86 25.00 25.67
CA ASP A 139 -21.42 24.91 25.45
C ASP A 139 -21.05 23.43 25.25
N ALA A 140 -20.07 23.16 24.37
CA ALA A 140 -19.47 21.84 24.22
C ALA A 140 -17.97 21.93 24.45
N ASP A 141 -17.46 21.19 25.43
CA ASP A 141 -16.06 21.24 25.83
C ASP A 141 -15.27 20.00 25.45
N PHE A 142 -14.03 20.24 25.01
CA PHE A 142 -13.12 19.24 24.51
C PHE A 142 -11.81 19.32 25.27
N LYS A 143 -11.51 18.31 26.07
CA LYS A 143 -10.33 18.30 26.96
C LYS A 143 -9.05 18.14 26.14
N ILE A 144 -8.11 19.06 26.35
CA ILE A 144 -6.80 19.10 25.71
C ILE A 144 -5.65 19.18 26.75
N PRO A 145 -5.57 18.29 27.74
CA PRO A 145 -4.48 18.30 28.71
C PRO A 145 -3.13 18.06 28.01
N ALA A 146 -2.05 18.60 28.57
CA ALA A 146 -0.69 18.46 28.02
C ALA A 146 -0.54 18.90 26.54
N PHE A 147 -1.42 19.79 26.05
CA PHE A 147 -1.43 20.23 24.66
C PHE A 147 -0.07 20.79 24.19
N ALA A 148 0.61 21.57 25.03
CA ALA A 148 1.91 22.15 24.69
C ALA A 148 2.99 21.09 24.40
N GLU A 149 3.05 20.04 25.21
CA GLU A 149 4.02 18.95 25.06
C GLU A 149 3.73 18.12 23.80
N ALA A 150 2.45 17.79 23.59
CA ALA A 150 2.02 17.05 22.40
C ALA A 150 2.20 17.88 21.12
N PHE A 151 1.97 19.19 21.17
CA PHE A 151 2.20 20.09 20.04
C PHE A 151 3.69 20.25 19.71
N ALA A 152 4.57 20.22 20.71
CA ALA A 152 6.01 20.17 20.47
C ALA A 152 6.44 18.86 19.76
N ALA A 153 5.81 17.72 20.07
CA ALA A 153 5.98 16.49 19.31
C ALA A 153 5.43 16.60 17.88
N LEU A 154 4.26 17.24 17.70
CA LEU A 154 3.69 17.51 16.38
C LEU A 154 4.62 18.36 15.51
N LYS A 155 5.25 19.40 16.07
CA LYS A 155 6.23 20.24 15.35
C LYS A 155 7.46 19.45 14.92
N ARG A 156 7.96 18.54 15.78
CA ARG A 156 9.08 17.67 15.42
C ARG A 156 8.70 16.74 14.28
N CYS A 157 7.49 16.19 14.32
CA CYS A 157 6.96 15.38 13.22
C CYS A 157 6.91 16.16 11.89
N SER A 158 6.54 17.45 11.91
CA SER A 158 6.47 18.31 10.72
C SER A 158 7.80 18.99 10.35
N GLY A 159 8.89 18.70 11.07
CA GLY A 159 10.22 19.26 10.85
C GLY A 159 10.97 18.70 9.62
N THR A 160 12.17 19.21 9.38
CA THR A 160 12.99 18.75 8.25
C THR A 160 13.49 17.30 8.48
N PRO A 161 13.69 16.48 7.42
CA PRO A 161 14.00 15.06 7.55
C PRO A 161 15.17 14.70 8.48
N ALA A 162 16.15 15.60 8.63
CA ALA A 162 17.32 15.39 9.49
C ALA A 162 17.00 15.47 11.00
N GLU A 163 15.97 16.22 11.38
CA GLU A 163 15.53 16.40 12.77
C GLU A 163 14.59 15.26 13.21
N VAL A 164 13.84 14.69 12.25
CA VAL A 164 12.94 13.54 12.44
C VAL A 164 13.69 12.22 12.56
N ALA A 165 14.88 12.11 11.94
CA ALA A 165 15.69 10.89 11.92
C ALA A 165 16.20 10.45 13.31
N ALA A 166 16.12 11.31 14.32
CA ALA A 166 16.51 10.98 15.69
C ALA A 166 15.43 10.23 16.49
N GLU A 167 14.19 10.14 15.99
CA GLU A 167 13.04 9.82 16.86
C GLU A 167 12.25 8.56 16.46
N LEU A 168 12.42 8.04 15.24
CA LEU A 168 11.89 6.73 14.86
C LEU A 168 13.01 5.78 14.42
N PRO A 169 12.90 4.48 14.78
CA PRO A 169 13.81 3.46 14.28
C PRO A 169 13.64 3.36 12.76
N SER A 170 14.73 3.09 12.03
CA SER A 170 14.63 2.84 10.58
C SER A 170 13.69 1.66 10.31
N GLU A 171 13.03 1.64 9.14
CA GLU A 171 12.19 0.51 8.72
C GLU A 171 12.94 -0.83 8.81
N GLY A 172 14.25 -0.82 8.49
CA GLY A 172 15.14 -1.97 8.65
C GLY A 172 15.29 -2.44 10.10
N ARG A 173 15.39 -1.50 11.05
CA ARG A 173 15.45 -1.79 12.50
C ARG A 173 14.12 -2.32 13.03
N ILE A 174 13.00 -1.72 12.62
CA ILE A 174 11.65 -2.21 12.97
C ILE A 174 11.45 -3.63 12.45
N ALA A 175 11.76 -3.88 11.18
CA ALA A 175 11.64 -5.19 10.57
C ALA A 175 12.59 -6.23 11.20
N ASN A 176 13.79 -5.81 11.61
CA ASN A 176 14.74 -6.67 12.33
C ASN A 176 14.19 -7.05 13.70
N TYR A 177 13.68 -6.09 14.48
CA TYR A 177 13.11 -6.34 15.79
C TYR A 177 11.87 -7.25 15.71
N ALA A 178 10.95 -6.99 14.78
CA ALA A 178 9.80 -7.86 14.53
C ALA A 178 10.22 -9.29 14.11
N SER A 179 11.30 -9.43 13.35
CA SER A 179 11.86 -10.75 13.01
C SER A 179 12.44 -11.46 14.22
N GLY A 180 13.09 -10.72 15.13
CA GLY A 180 13.59 -11.27 16.39
C GLY A 180 12.46 -11.76 17.30
N LEU A 181 11.38 -10.99 17.44
CA LEU A 181 10.18 -11.40 18.20
C LEU A 181 9.52 -12.64 17.60
N PHE A 182 9.49 -12.75 16.27
CA PHE A 182 9.07 -13.96 15.58
C PHE A 182 9.94 -15.16 15.96
N PHE A 183 11.27 -15.03 15.93
CA PHE A 183 12.17 -16.11 16.33
C PHE A 183 11.99 -16.47 17.80
N GLU A 184 11.86 -15.47 18.69
CA GLU A 184 11.68 -15.69 20.12
C GLU A 184 10.42 -16.52 20.40
N LYS A 185 9.30 -16.14 19.79
CA LYS A 185 8.05 -16.89 19.93
C LYS A 185 8.18 -18.29 19.34
N ALA A 186 8.82 -18.45 18.18
CA ALA A 186 8.95 -19.76 17.55
C ALA A 186 9.82 -20.70 18.39
N LEU A 187 10.89 -20.19 19.01
CA LEU A 187 11.74 -20.94 19.92
C LEU A 187 11.03 -21.35 21.23
N LYS A 188 9.98 -20.63 21.63
CA LYS A 188 9.18 -20.91 22.83
C LYS A 188 8.00 -21.86 22.55
N GLU A 189 7.36 -21.72 21.40
CA GLU A 189 6.06 -22.35 21.11
C GLU A 189 6.12 -23.45 20.04
N CYS A 190 7.19 -23.52 19.25
CA CYS A 190 7.34 -24.50 18.18
C CYS A 190 8.46 -25.51 18.48
N GLU A 191 8.32 -26.73 17.94
CA GLU A 191 9.35 -27.77 18.02
C GLU A 191 10.50 -27.50 17.04
N VAL A 192 11.31 -26.47 17.33
CA VAL A 192 12.47 -26.09 16.53
C VAL A 192 13.78 -26.31 17.30
N ALA A 193 14.77 -26.89 16.63
CA ALA A 193 16.10 -27.09 17.20
C ALA A 193 16.83 -25.75 17.38
N SER A 194 17.38 -25.51 18.57
CA SER A 194 18.23 -24.36 18.88
C SER A 194 19.16 -24.67 20.05
N THR A 195 20.25 -23.92 20.12
CA THR A 195 21.23 -23.99 21.21
C THR A 195 20.89 -22.98 22.31
N GLY A 196 21.34 -23.24 23.54
CA GLY A 196 21.22 -22.28 24.65
C GLY A 196 21.89 -20.93 24.33
N LYS A 197 23.00 -20.96 23.59
CA LYS A 197 23.70 -19.76 23.13
C LYS A 197 22.85 -18.91 22.17
N GLN A 198 22.21 -19.54 21.17
CA GLN A 198 21.34 -18.83 20.21
C GLN A 198 20.17 -18.13 20.92
N ARG A 199 19.56 -18.77 21.93
CA ARG A 199 18.47 -18.17 22.72
C ARG A 199 18.95 -16.95 23.51
N ALA A 200 20.09 -17.07 24.18
CA ALA A 200 20.68 -15.97 24.95
C ALA A 200 21.08 -14.79 24.05
N ASP A 201 21.72 -15.06 22.90
CA ASP A 201 22.13 -14.03 21.96
C ASP A 201 20.91 -13.32 21.32
N LEU A 202 19.82 -14.06 21.05
CA LEU A 202 18.56 -13.50 20.57
C LEU A 202 17.93 -12.56 21.62
N GLU A 203 17.83 -13.03 22.86
CA GLU A 203 17.27 -12.25 23.97
C GLU A 203 18.06 -10.96 24.20
N ALA A 204 19.40 -11.06 24.24
CA ALA A 204 20.28 -9.89 24.39
C ALA A 204 20.08 -8.88 23.26
N LYS A 205 19.95 -9.36 22.01
CA LYS A 205 19.72 -8.51 20.84
C LYS A 205 18.36 -7.81 20.89
N LEU A 206 17.30 -8.51 21.27
CA LEU A 206 15.98 -7.92 21.46
C LEU A 206 15.96 -6.90 22.61
N ALA A 207 16.62 -7.21 23.73
CA ALA A 207 16.73 -6.31 24.87
C ALA A 207 17.42 -4.99 24.49
N ALA A 208 18.45 -5.04 23.64
CA ALA A 208 19.16 -3.84 23.16
C ALA A 208 18.28 -2.93 22.27
N MET A 209 17.32 -3.50 21.54
CA MET A 209 16.42 -2.73 20.65
C MET A 209 15.13 -2.28 21.33
N ARG A 210 14.75 -2.90 22.46
CA ARG A 210 13.47 -2.63 23.14
C ARG A 210 13.23 -1.16 23.55
N PRO A 211 14.22 -0.40 24.08
CA PRO A 211 14.00 1.00 24.44
C PRO A 211 13.62 1.87 23.24
N GLU A 212 14.28 1.63 22.11
CA GLU A 212 14.04 2.34 20.85
C GLU A 212 12.69 1.93 20.20
N MET A 213 12.25 0.69 20.39
CA MET A 213 10.98 0.18 19.84
C MET A 213 9.77 0.48 20.73
N SER A 214 9.98 0.89 21.98
CA SER A 214 8.91 1.11 22.96
C SER A 214 7.77 2.00 22.45
N PRO A 215 8.00 3.11 21.71
CA PRO A 215 6.91 3.96 21.22
C PRO A 215 5.99 3.29 20.19
N ILE A 216 6.48 2.25 19.51
CA ILE A 216 5.79 1.55 18.42
C ILE A 216 5.52 0.07 18.73
N GLN A 217 5.88 -0.42 19.93
CA GLN A 217 5.81 -1.84 20.32
C GLN A 217 4.40 -2.42 20.13
N ALA A 218 3.36 -1.69 20.53
CA ALA A 218 1.97 -2.15 20.38
C ALA A 218 1.56 -2.36 18.91
N ALA A 219 2.07 -1.54 17.99
CA ALA A 219 1.83 -1.71 16.56
C ALA A 219 2.54 -2.95 16.02
N ILE A 220 3.78 -3.20 16.48
CA ILE A 220 4.56 -4.38 16.12
C ILE A 220 3.86 -5.66 16.60
N ASP A 221 3.40 -5.68 17.86
CA ASP A 221 2.71 -6.84 18.44
C ASP A 221 1.39 -7.15 17.73
N SER A 222 0.65 -6.12 17.34
CA SER A 222 -0.59 -6.27 16.56
C SER A 222 -0.33 -6.93 15.19
N GLU A 223 0.67 -6.44 14.45
CA GLU A 223 1.04 -7.01 13.15
C GLU A 223 1.59 -8.44 13.26
N LEU A 224 2.39 -8.72 14.30
CA LEU A 224 2.86 -10.06 14.57
C LEU A 224 1.71 -11.01 14.97
N GLY A 225 0.77 -10.54 15.79
CA GLY A 225 -0.42 -11.31 16.18
C GLY A 225 -1.25 -11.75 14.99
N LYS A 226 -1.51 -10.85 14.03
CA LYS A 226 -2.19 -11.18 12.76
C LYS A 226 -1.43 -12.27 11.99
N ARG A 227 -0.10 -12.16 11.92
CA ARG A 227 0.74 -13.15 11.25
C ARG A 227 0.71 -14.51 11.96
N PHE A 228 0.68 -14.54 13.28
CA PHE A 228 0.65 -15.77 14.06
C PHE A 228 -0.68 -16.51 13.98
N THR A 229 -1.75 -15.79 13.60
CA THR A 229 -3.11 -16.32 13.52
C THR A 229 -3.58 -16.55 12.09
N ASP A 230 -2.71 -16.33 11.09
CA ASP A 230 -3.06 -16.52 9.69
C ASP A 230 -3.29 -18.01 9.38
N PRO A 231 -4.53 -18.43 9.05
CA PRO A 231 -4.84 -19.83 8.76
C PRO A 231 -4.18 -20.34 7.47
N LYS A 232 -3.68 -19.45 6.61
CA LYS A 232 -3.00 -19.80 5.35
C LYS A 232 -1.48 -19.93 5.51
N ALA A 233 -0.93 -19.45 6.62
CA ALA A 233 0.50 -19.44 6.89
C ALA A 233 0.74 -19.88 8.34
N PRO A 234 0.78 -21.19 8.62
CA PRO A 234 1.01 -21.69 9.97
C PRO A 234 2.29 -21.09 10.55
N PHE A 235 2.17 -20.55 11.76
CA PHE A 235 3.25 -19.85 12.44
C PHE A 235 4.48 -20.73 12.65
N CYS A 236 4.27 -21.96 13.14
CA CYS A 236 5.36 -22.89 13.38
C CYS A 236 5.89 -23.46 12.06
N PRO A 237 7.23 -23.42 11.85
CA PRO A 237 7.82 -24.03 10.68
C PRO A 237 7.55 -25.54 10.68
N LYS A 238 7.35 -26.10 9.49
CA LYS A 238 7.21 -27.54 9.31
C LYS A 238 8.55 -28.23 9.54
N ALA A 239 8.52 -29.53 9.82
CA ALA A 239 9.74 -30.34 10.01
C ALA A 239 10.71 -30.22 8.82
N GLU A 240 10.19 -30.18 7.59
CA GLU A 240 10.96 -29.99 6.35
C GLU A 240 11.67 -28.62 6.25
N ASP A 241 11.18 -27.61 6.99
CA ASP A 241 11.72 -26.25 7.01
C ASP A 241 12.66 -25.98 8.21
N ALA A 242 12.84 -26.97 9.11
CA ALA A 242 13.58 -26.78 10.36
C ALA A 242 15.04 -26.35 10.14
N ALA A 243 15.72 -26.92 9.14
CA ALA A 243 17.09 -26.53 8.78
C ALA A 243 17.18 -25.09 8.25
N SER A 244 16.16 -24.67 7.47
CA SER A 244 16.05 -23.30 6.96
C SER A 244 15.79 -22.31 8.09
N PHE A 245 15.01 -22.70 9.11
CA PHE A 245 14.79 -21.89 10.31
C PHE A 245 16.09 -21.67 11.08
N GLY A 246 16.87 -22.74 11.34
CA GLY A 246 18.16 -22.64 12.02
C GLY A 246 19.14 -21.71 11.28
N THR A 247 19.24 -21.86 9.96
CA THR A 247 20.07 -20.99 9.11
C THR A 247 19.63 -19.53 9.17
N ALA A 248 18.32 -19.27 9.18
CA ALA A 248 17.78 -17.92 9.27
C ALA A 248 18.04 -17.28 10.64
N LEU A 249 17.94 -18.07 11.73
CA LEU A 249 18.26 -17.63 13.08
C LEU A 249 19.75 -17.29 13.21
N ASP A 250 20.65 -18.14 12.70
CA ASP A 250 22.10 -17.87 12.74
C ASP A 250 22.47 -16.58 12.01
N GLN A 251 21.88 -16.36 10.82
CA GLN A 251 22.08 -15.14 10.06
C GLN A 251 21.48 -13.92 10.75
N TYR A 252 20.33 -14.07 11.39
CA TYR A 252 19.73 -13.01 12.19
C TYR A 252 20.66 -12.61 13.34
N LEU A 253 21.24 -13.57 14.04
CA LEU A 253 22.16 -13.30 15.15
C LEU A 253 23.48 -12.68 14.67
N ALA A 254 24.02 -13.15 13.55
CA ALA A 254 25.30 -12.69 13.01
C ALA A 254 25.25 -11.27 12.38
N LEU A 255 24.13 -10.88 11.77
CA LEU A 255 24.03 -9.62 11.02
C LEU A 255 23.47 -8.47 11.86
N GLY A 256 24.00 -7.26 11.69
CA GLY A 256 23.39 -6.04 12.22
C GLY A 256 21.99 -5.77 11.61
N PRO A 257 21.15 -4.93 12.25
CA PRO A 257 19.76 -4.72 11.83
C PRO A 257 19.58 -4.38 10.35
N ASP A 258 20.30 -3.38 9.85
CA ASP A 258 20.19 -2.92 8.46
C ASP A 258 20.78 -3.94 7.48
N ALA A 259 21.87 -4.61 7.85
CA ALA A 259 22.47 -5.68 7.03
C ALA A 259 21.54 -6.90 6.90
N PHE A 260 20.84 -7.26 7.96
CA PHE A 260 19.82 -8.32 7.93
C PHE A 260 18.63 -7.92 7.06
N ALA A 261 18.15 -6.68 7.16
CA ALA A 261 17.06 -6.17 6.32
C ALA A 261 17.43 -6.21 4.83
N ALA A 262 18.63 -5.73 4.48
CA ALA A 262 19.14 -5.79 3.11
C ALA A 262 19.29 -7.23 2.60
N ALA A 263 19.81 -8.14 3.43
CA ALA A 263 19.94 -9.55 3.06
C ALA A 263 18.58 -10.22 2.83
N LYS A 264 17.55 -9.88 3.63
CA LYS A 264 16.19 -10.41 3.46
C LYS A 264 15.54 -9.86 2.18
N ALA A 265 15.68 -8.55 1.92
CA ALA A 265 15.18 -7.92 0.70
C ALA A 265 15.78 -8.57 -0.55
N ARG A 266 17.11 -8.74 -0.58
CA ARG A 266 17.81 -9.41 -1.68
C ARG A 266 17.28 -10.83 -1.94
N ARG A 267 17.07 -11.63 -0.90
CA ARG A 267 16.52 -13.00 -1.08
C ARG A 267 15.09 -12.97 -1.58
N GLN A 268 14.30 -12.00 -1.13
CA GLN A 268 12.94 -11.84 -1.63
C GLN A 268 12.96 -11.47 -3.12
N ASP A 269 13.88 -10.61 -3.54
CA ASP A 269 14.05 -10.24 -4.94
C ASP A 269 14.58 -11.40 -5.77
N GLU A 270 15.52 -12.19 -5.26
CA GLU A 270 15.99 -13.43 -5.90
C GLU A 270 14.85 -14.45 -6.04
N ARG A 271 13.99 -14.61 -5.02
CA ARG A 271 12.81 -15.47 -5.09
C ARG A 271 11.77 -14.95 -6.07
N LYS A 272 11.52 -13.64 -6.11
CA LYS A 272 10.62 -13.01 -7.10
C LYS A 272 11.16 -13.18 -8.51
N ALA A 273 12.47 -13.02 -8.70
CA ALA A 273 13.14 -13.23 -9.98
C ALA A 273 13.05 -14.68 -10.42
N ALA A 274 13.27 -15.64 -9.51
CA ALA A 274 13.11 -17.07 -9.80
C ALA A 274 11.65 -17.48 -10.09
N ALA A 275 10.67 -16.78 -9.51
CA ALA A 275 9.25 -17.00 -9.75
C ALA A 275 8.71 -16.24 -10.98
N ARG A 276 9.52 -15.39 -11.62
CA ARG A 276 9.11 -14.63 -12.81
C ARG A 276 9.04 -15.58 -14.01
N PRO A 277 7.92 -15.62 -14.75
CA PRO A 277 7.83 -16.40 -15.99
C PRO A 277 8.82 -15.90 -17.04
N SER A 278 9.21 -16.77 -17.98
CA SER A 278 10.11 -16.35 -19.07
C SER A 278 9.47 -15.26 -19.93
N GLU A 279 10.27 -14.33 -20.46
CA GLU A 279 9.79 -13.25 -21.33
C GLU A 279 8.99 -13.79 -22.54
N THR A 280 9.36 -14.95 -23.08
CA THR A 280 8.60 -15.65 -24.13
C THR A 280 7.18 -15.97 -23.68
N ARG A 281 7.01 -16.54 -22.48
CA ARG A 281 5.68 -16.89 -21.97
C ARG A 281 4.84 -15.67 -21.64
N ILE A 282 5.46 -14.61 -21.12
CA ILE A 282 4.82 -13.30 -20.89
C ILE A 282 4.26 -12.74 -22.20
N LYS A 283 5.07 -12.74 -23.27
CA LYS A 283 4.65 -12.28 -24.61
C LYS A 283 3.50 -13.12 -25.17
N VAL A 284 3.62 -14.45 -25.11
CA VAL A 284 2.58 -15.38 -25.60
C VAL A 284 1.27 -15.16 -24.87
N TYR A 285 1.30 -15.03 -23.54
CA TYR A 285 0.09 -14.74 -22.78
C TYR A 285 -0.52 -13.38 -23.13
N GLY A 286 0.31 -12.35 -23.28
CA GLY A 286 -0.14 -11.03 -23.73
C GLY A 286 -0.83 -11.07 -25.10
N MET A 287 -0.27 -11.83 -26.06
CA MET A 287 -0.90 -12.07 -27.37
C MET A 287 -2.21 -12.84 -27.24
N GLY A 288 -2.27 -13.82 -26.35
CA GLY A 288 -3.51 -14.51 -26.00
C GLY A 288 -4.59 -13.52 -25.52
N LEU A 289 -4.27 -12.59 -24.61
CA LEU A 289 -5.23 -11.58 -24.18
C LEU A 289 -5.71 -10.67 -25.35
N ILE A 290 -4.81 -10.33 -26.28
CA ILE A 290 -5.19 -9.58 -27.51
C ILE A 290 -6.15 -10.40 -28.35
N PHE A 291 -5.86 -11.68 -28.62
CA PHE A 291 -6.74 -12.57 -29.37
C PHE A 291 -8.10 -12.75 -28.69
N GLN A 292 -8.13 -12.83 -27.36
CA GLN A 292 -9.39 -12.90 -26.61
C GLN A 292 -10.24 -11.65 -26.85
N LYS A 293 -9.64 -10.46 -26.78
CA LYS A 293 -10.34 -9.21 -27.06
C LYS A 293 -10.86 -9.16 -28.49
N LEU A 294 -10.04 -9.57 -29.46
CA LEU A 294 -10.41 -9.63 -30.88
C LEU A 294 -11.56 -10.61 -31.14
N LEU A 295 -11.53 -11.81 -30.57
CA LEU A 295 -12.61 -12.80 -30.69
C LEU A 295 -13.94 -12.31 -30.12
N GLY A 296 -13.90 -11.40 -29.13
CA GLY A 296 -15.09 -10.76 -28.57
C GLY A 296 -15.56 -9.51 -29.33
N SER A 297 -14.72 -8.92 -30.18
CA SER A 297 -14.97 -7.61 -30.80
C SER A 297 -15.08 -7.65 -32.33
N CYS A 298 -14.55 -8.70 -32.98
CA CYS A 298 -14.40 -8.81 -34.42
C CYS A 298 -15.01 -10.13 -34.93
N GLU A 299 -15.49 -10.12 -36.18
CA GLU A 299 -15.90 -11.35 -36.87
C GLU A 299 -14.66 -12.11 -37.35
N ILE A 300 -14.28 -13.13 -36.58
CA ILE A 300 -13.16 -14.03 -36.91
C ILE A 300 -13.72 -15.44 -37.11
N PRO A 301 -13.45 -16.10 -38.25
CA PRO A 301 -14.04 -17.39 -38.61
C PRO A 301 -13.43 -18.54 -37.78
N THR A 302 -13.90 -18.68 -36.54
CA THR A 302 -13.52 -19.75 -35.61
C THR A 302 -14.74 -20.57 -35.18
N THR A 303 -14.58 -21.87 -35.02
CA THR A 303 -15.60 -22.74 -34.44
C THR A 303 -15.75 -22.53 -32.93
N ALA A 304 -16.91 -22.88 -32.37
CA ALA A 304 -17.14 -22.84 -30.92
C ALA A 304 -16.13 -23.70 -30.14
N ARG A 305 -15.74 -24.85 -30.70
CA ARG A 305 -14.72 -25.74 -30.12
C ARG A 305 -13.34 -25.06 -30.05
N GLN A 306 -12.95 -24.32 -31.09
CA GLN A 306 -11.69 -23.58 -31.11
C GLN A 306 -11.69 -22.46 -30.08
N ARG A 307 -12.79 -21.72 -29.93
CA ARG A 307 -12.93 -20.67 -28.89
C ARG A 307 -12.84 -21.25 -27.47
N ALA A 308 -13.54 -22.35 -27.22
CA ALA A 308 -13.48 -23.02 -25.91
C ALA A 308 -12.06 -23.54 -25.58
N ALA A 309 -11.37 -24.14 -26.57
CA ALA A 309 -9.99 -24.60 -26.39
C ALA A 309 -9.02 -23.43 -26.16
N PHE A 310 -9.24 -22.31 -26.84
CA PHE A 310 -8.48 -21.07 -26.67
C PHE A 310 -8.64 -20.51 -25.24
N ASP A 311 -9.88 -20.32 -24.78
CA ASP A 311 -10.16 -19.77 -23.46
C ASP A 311 -9.62 -20.70 -22.36
N ALA A 312 -9.76 -22.02 -22.52
CA ALA A 312 -9.22 -23.00 -21.58
C ALA A 312 -7.69 -22.90 -21.45
N LYS A 313 -6.99 -22.73 -22.58
CA LYS A 313 -5.53 -22.60 -22.57
C LYS A 313 -5.07 -21.27 -21.98
N LEU A 314 -5.73 -20.17 -22.35
CA LEU A 314 -5.43 -18.85 -21.79
C LEU A 314 -5.66 -18.84 -20.28
N ALA A 315 -6.74 -19.47 -19.80
CA ALA A 315 -7.01 -19.65 -18.37
C ALA A 315 -5.93 -20.49 -17.68
N ALA A 316 -5.43 -21.56 -18.32
CA ALA A 316 -4.37 -22.41 -17.76
C ALA A 316 -3.02 -21.69 -17.60
N LEU A 317 -2.72 -20.70 -18.45
CA LEU A 317 -1.52 -19.86 -18.32
C LEU A 317 -1.66 -18.76 -17.25
N GLY A 318 -2.89 -18.41 -16.87
CA GLY A 318 -3.18 -17.33 -15.92
C GLY A 318 -2.46 -17.44 -14.56
N PRO A 319 -2.45 -18.61 -13.89
CA PRO A 319 -1.75 -18.78 -12.61
C PRO A 319 -0.25 -18.50 -12.69
N GLU A 320 0.40 -18.86 -13.79
CA GLU A 320 1.83 -18.61 -14.01
C GLU A 320 2.10 -17.10 -14.17
N MET A 321 1.21 -16.38 -14.84
CA MET A 321 1.37 -14.94 -15.11
C MET A 321 1.01 -14.05 -13.91
N ALA A 322 0.42 -14.60 -12.85
CA ALA A 322 -0.01 -13.87 -11.66
C ALA A 322 1.02 -12.85 -11.13
N PRO A 323 2.35 -13.15 -11.07
CA PRO A 323 3.35 -12.20 -10.58
C PRO A 323 3.61 -10.99 -11.50
N VAL A 324 3.25 -11.08 -12.78
CA VAL A 324 3.53 -10.08 -13.82
C VAL A 324 2.27 -9.54 -14.50
N MET A 325 1.08 -9.87 -13.99
CA MET A 325 -0.19 -9.47 -14.61
C MET A 325 -0.34 -7.95 -14.75
N GLU A 326 0.10 -7.18 -13.77
CA GLU A 326 0.04 -5.71 -13.81
C GLU A 326 0.94 -5.14 -14.92
N GLU A 327 2.15 -5.71 -15.08
CA GLU A 327 3.06 -5.37 -16.17
C GLU A 327 2.44 -5.68 -17.54
N ILE A 328 1.83 -6.86 -17.68
CA ILE A 328 1.17 -7.28 -18.91
C ILE A 328 -0.01 -6.35 -19.23
N GLN A 329 -0.86 -6.05 -18.26
CA GLN A 329 -1.99 -5.13 -18.44
C GLN A 329 -1.53 -3.73 -18.82
N GLY A 330 -0.50 -3.20 -18.18
CA GLY A 330 0.08 -1.89 -18.52
C GLY A 330 0.60 -1.84 -19.96
N LYS A 331 1.29 -2.89 -20.42
CA LYS A 331 1.75 -2.99 -21.82
C LYS A 331 0.60 -3.11 -22.83
N LEU A 332 -0.50 -3.76 -22.45
CA LEU A 332 -1.66 -3.97 -23.33
C LEU A 332 -2.66 -2.81 -23.31
N GLN A 333 -2.62 -1.94 -22.30
CA GLN A 333 -3.57 -0.84 -22.12
C GLN A 333 -3.72 0.04 -23.38
N PRO A 334 -2.65 0.46 -24.09
CA PRO A 334 -2.79 1.25 -25.32
C PRO A 334 -3.57 0.50 -26.41
N THR A 335 -3.31 -0.80 -26.57
CA THR A 335 -4.04 -1.67 -27.52
C THR A 335 -5.48 -1.87 -27.08
N PHE A 336 -5.73 -1.98 -25.77
CA PHE A 336 -7.06 -2.21 -25.23
C PHE A 336 -7.91 -0.94 -25.14
N ALA A 337 -7.31 0.24 -25.19
CA ALA A 337 -8.02 1.51 -25.29
C ALA A 337 -8.56 1.79 -26.70
N LYS A 338 -8.05 1.11 -27.74
CA LYS A 338 -8.52 1.29 -29.12
C LYS A 338 -10.00 0.86 -29.29
N PRO A 339 -10.82 1.63 -30.01
CA PRO A 339 -12.17 1.24 -30.41
C PRO A 339 -12.16 -0.06 -31.22
N ALA A 340 -13.24 -0.85 -31.11
CA ALA A 340 -13.35 -2.13 -31.81
C ALA A 340 -13.11 -2.05 -33.34
N PRO A 341 -13.64 -1.05 -34.08
CA PRO A 341 -13.38 -0.95 -35.52
C PRO A 341 -11.90 -0.74 -35.86
N GLU A 342 -11.19 0.07 -35.06
CA GLU A 342 -9.75 0.31 -35.25
C GLU A 342 -8.95 -0.96 -34.92
N LEU A 343 -9.34 -1.66 -33.86
CA LEU A 343 -8.74 -2.92 -33.47
C LEU A 343 -8.93 -4.00 -34.55
N CYS A 344 -10.15 -4.19 -35.07
CA CYS A 344 -10.42 -5.18 -36.11
C CYS A 344 -9.71 -4.84 -37.43
N THR A 345 -9.57 -3.56 -37.76
CA THR A 345 -8.82 -3.13 -38.95
C THR A 345 -7.33 -3.40 -38.81
N ALA A 346 -6.75 -3.13 -37.63
CA ALA A 346 -5.33 -3.37 -37.37
C ALA A 346 -4.95 -4.86 -37.37
N PHE A 347 -5.92 -5.76 -37.22
CA PHE A 347 -5.74 -7.21 -37.18
C PHE A 347 -6.56 -7.93 -38.25
N ARG A 348 -6.81 -7.26 -39.39
CA ARG A 348 -7.59 -7.81 -40.51
C ARG A 348 -7.03 -9.15 -41.01
N ASP A 349 -5.72 -9.30 -40.96
CA ASP A 349 -4.98 -10.50 -41.35
C ASP A 349 -5.42 -11.75 -40.55
N LEU A 350 -5.94 -11.58 -39.33
CA LEU A 350 -6.50 -12.67 -38.51
C LEU A 350 -7.92 -13.04 -38.91
N SER A 351 -8.68 -12.12 -39.50
CA SER A 351 -9.98 -12.41 -40.11
C SER A 351 -9.81 -13.18 -41.42
N ASP A 352 -8.77 -12.87 -42.19
CA ASP A 352 -8.43 -13.56 -43.44
C ASP A 352 -7.73 -14.91 -43.19
N ASP A 353 -6.95 -15.01 -42.10
CA ASP A 353 -6.25 -16.23 -41.70
C ASP A 353 -6.30 -16.45 -40.16
N PRO A 354 -7.19 -17.34 -39.67
CA PRO A 354 -7.29 -17.63 -38.24
C PRO A 354 -6.19 -18.58 -37.71
N GLN A 355 -5.20 -18.96 -38.53
CA GLN A 355 -4.11 -19.87 -38.11
C GLN A 355 -3.38 -19.44 -36.84
N PRO A 356 -3.12 -18.14 -36.55
CA PRO A 356 -2.49 -17.77 -35.28
C PRO A 356 -3.32 -18.12 -34.06
N ILE A 357 -4.65 -18.06 -34.13
CA ILE A 357 -5.54 -18.47 -33.05
C ILE A 357 -5.48 -20.00 -32.89
N VAL A 358 -5.49 -20.74 -34.00
CA VAL A 358 -5.37 -22.20 -34.00
C VAL A 358 -4.01 -22.65 -33.46
N ALA A 359 -2.92 -22.03 -33.90
CA ALA A 359 -1.56 -22.29 -33.44
C ALA A 359 -1.42 -21.99 -31.94
N PHE A 360 -1.98 -20.86 -31.47
CA PHE A 360 -2.02 -20.54 -30.05
C PHE A 360 -2.69 -21.66 -29.25
N THR A 361 -3.81 -22.21 -29.72
CA THR A 361 -4.50 -23.30 -29.00
C THR A 361 -3.75 -24.63 -29.01
N THR A 362 -3.05 -24.97 -30.10
CA THR A 362 -2.53 -26.31 -30.34
C THR A 362 -1.05 -26.50 -30.00
N GLN A 363 -0.23 -25.44 -30.01
CA GLN A 363 1.22 -25.51 -29.83
C GLN A 363 1.66 -25.13 -28.40
N THR A 364 2.82 -25.57 -27.92
CA THR A 364 3.36 -25.03 -26.65
C THR A 364 3.60 -23.52 -26.75
N PRO A 365 3.67 -22.76 -25.64
CA PRO A 365 3.99 -21.34 -25.70
C PRO A 365 5.27 -21.05 -26.49
N GLU A 366 6.30 -21.87 -26.32
CA GLU A 366 7.59 -21.72 -27.01
C GLU A 366 7.47 -22.00 -28.52
N ALA A 367 6.73 -23.04 -28.89
CA ALA A 367 6.48 -23.36 -30.30
C ALA A 367 5.61 -22.30 -30.98
N PHE A 368 4.59 -21.80 -30.29
CA PHE A 368 3.75 -20.71 -30.78
C PHE A 368 4.54 -19.41 -30.97
N ALA A 369 5.45 -19.08 -30.05
CA ALA A 369 6.35 -17.94 -30.24
C ALA A 369 7.19 -18.09 -31.52
N GLY A 370 7.80 -19.26 -31.74
CA GLY A 370 8.54 -19.55 -32.96
C GLY A 370 7.69 -19.50 -34.24
N PHE A 371 6.43 -19.93 -34.16
CA PHE A 371 5.46 -19.79 -35.26
C PHE A 371 5.20 -18.32 -35.61
N MET A 372 5.03 -17.45 -34.61
CA MET A 372 4.79 -16.02 -34.82
C MET A 372 6.03 -15.31 -35.38
N ASP A 373 7.22 -15.62 -34.88
CA ASP A 373 8.48 -15.08 -35.39
C ASP A 373 8.69 -15.46 -36.87
N ALA A 374 8.40 -16.73 -37.23
CA ALA A 374 8.51 -17.20 -38.62
C ALA A 374 7.51 -16.49 -39.55
N ARG A 375 6.30 -16.20 -39.07
CA ARG A 375 5.29 -15.46 -39.82
C ARG A 375 5.71 -14.01 -40.05
N GLU A 376 6.18 -13.32 -39.01
CA GLU A 376 6.68 -11.94 -39.12
C GLU A 376 7.86 -11.85 -40.09
N ALA A 377 8.79 -12.81 -40.03
CA ALA A 377 9.90 -12.91 -40.96
C ALA A 377 9.43 -13.11 -42.42
N ALA A 378 8.44 -13.98 -42.64
CA ALA A 378 7.86 -14.21 -43.96
C ALA A 378 7.14 -12.97 -44.51
N GLU A 379 6.37 -12.26 -43.68
CA GLU A 379 5.71 -11.00 -44.05
C GLU A 379 6.73 -9.90 -44.38
N SER A 380 7.80 -9.81 -43.60
CA SER A 380 8.89 -8.86 -43.83
C SER A 380 9.65 -9.15 -45.13
N ALA A 381 9.90 -10.42 -45.43
CA ALA A 381 10.50 -10.86 -46.69
C ALA A 381 9.59 -10.57 -47.89
N ALA A 382 8.28 -10.83 -47.78
CA ALA A 382 7.31 -10.53 -48.83
C ALA A 382 7.20 -9.03 -49.12
N LYS A 383 7.18 -8.18 -48.08
CA LYS A 383 7.19 -6.71 -48.22
C LYS A 383 8.49 -6.20 -48.88
N SER A 384 9.62 -6.85 -48.60
CA SER A 384 10.91 -6.50 -49.20
C SER A 384 11.02 -6.91 -50.67
N ALA A 385 10.44 -8.05 -51.05
CA ALA A 385 10.39 -8.53 -52.44
C ALA A 385 9.40 -7.75 -53.34
N ALA A 386 8.38 -7.12 -52.74
CA ALA A 386 7.39 -6.32 -53.46
C ALA A 386 7.86 -4.90 -53.83
N LYS A 387 9.08 -4.49 -53.44
CA LYS A 387 9.66 -3.19 -53.82
C LYS A 387 10.25 -3.32 -55.24
N PRO A 388 9.71 -2.63 -56.27
CA PRO A 388 10.21 -2.79 -57.63
C PRO A 388 11.64 -2.26 -57.75
N ALA A 389 12.51 -3.02 -58.42
CA ALA A 389 13.82 -2.55 -58.83
C ALA A 389 13.66 -1.35 -59.77
N GLU A 390 14.19 -0.18 -59.37
CA GLU A 390 14.36 0.95 -60.27
C GLU A 390 15.16 0.49 -61.49
N THR A 391 14.48 0.42 -62.64
CA THR A 391 15.11 0.13 -63.92
C THR A 391 16.02 1.32 -64.26
N PRO A 392 17.32 1.13 -64.51
CA PRO A 392 18.18 2.23 -64.94
C PRO A 392 17.71 2.74 -66.30
N LEU A 393 17.33 4.01 -66.40
CA LEU A 393 17.08 4.68 -67.68
C LEU A 393 18.38 4.67 -68.51
N PRO A 394 18.32 4.32 -69.81
CA PRO A 394 19.49 4.34 -70.67
C PRO A 394 19.90 5.79 -70.97
N ASP A 395 21.22 5.99 -70.96
CA ASP A 395 21.92 7.26 -71.18
C ASP A 395 21.36 8.10 -72.32
N ALA A 396 20.86 9.29 -71.99
CA ALA A 396 20.77 10.39 -72.92
C ALA A 396 22.15 11.09 -72.97
N LYS A 397 22.94 10.78 -73.99
CA LYS A 397 23.98 11.70 -74.49
C LYS A 397 23.38 12.59 -75.58
N LEU A 398 23.79 13.86 -75.54
CA LEU A 398 23.52 14.98 -76.45
C LEU A 398 23.26 14.62 -77.91
#